data_AF-A0A0S8AY26-F1
#
_entry.id   AF-A0A0S8AY26-F1
#
_cell.length_a   1.000
_cell.length_b   1.000
_cell.length_c   1.000
_cell.angle_alpha   90.00
_cell.angle_beta   90.00
_cell.angle_gamma   90.00
#
_symmetry.space_group_name_H-M   'P 1'
#
loop_
_entity.id
_entity.type
_entity.pdbx_description
1 polymer ?
#
loop_
_entity_poly.entity_id
_entity_poly.type
_entity_poly.pdbx_seq_one_letter_code
_entity_poly.pdbx_strand_id
1 'polypeptide(L)'
;MPPRTIVAQHMAVVIDANVTPSETAAAEDFVRYLLSKDGQKILGQYHMRPPEIDSGAFTSIFQPFTVEDLGGWSQAYHDLIEGLWKRQIAPQLAIEPLPRLLNGKD
;
A
#
# COMPACT_ATOMS: atom_id res chain seq x y z
N MET A 1 0.83 -10.64 -17.87
CA MET A 1 1.59 -9.95 -16.81
C MET A 1 2.97 -9.62 -17.34
N PRO A 2 3.46 -8.38 -17.20
CA PRO A 2 4.86 -8.06 -17.50
C PRO A 2 5.82 -8.94 -16.67
N PRO A 3 7.03 -9.26 -17.19
CA PRO A 3 7.99 -10.10 -16.48
C PRO A 3 8.33 -9.58 -15.08
N ARG A 4 8.49 -8.25 -14.94
CA ARG A 4 8.64 -7.55 -13.67
C ARG A 4 7.36 -6.81 -13.33
N THR A 5 6.76 -7.12 -12.19
CA THR A 5 5.49 -6.51 -11.75
C THR A 5 5.62 -6.06 -10.31
N ILE A 6 5.24 -4.81 -10.03
CA ILE A 6 5.19 -4.32 -8.65
C ILE A 6 4.02 -4.97 -7.92
N VAL A 7 4.26 -5.42 -6.69
CA VAL A 7 3.21 -5.94 -5.80
C VAL A 7 2.66 -4.78 -4.96
N ALA A 8 1.36 -4.52 -5.08
CA ALA A 8 0.69 -3.56 -4.21
C ALA A 8 0.54 -4.15 -2.81
N GLN A 9 1.19 -3.53 -1.82
CA GLN A 9 1.08 -3.88 -0.41
C GLN A 9 0.08 -2.92 0.25
N HIS A 10 -1.18 -3.35 0.33
CA HIS A 10 -2.23 -2.55 0.97
C HIS A 10 -1.99 -2.50 2.49
N MET A 11 -1.99 -1.29 3.06
CA MET A 11 -1.81 -1.08 4.49
C MET A 11 -3.07 -0.53 5.14
N ALA A 12 -3.39 -1.03 6.33
CA ALA A 12 -4.37 -0.44 7.24
C ALA A 12 -3.63 0.07 8.47
N VAL A 13 -3.86 1.34 8.83
CA VAL A 13 -3.18 2.00 9.96
C VAL A 13 -4.22 2.67 10.86
N VAL A 14 -3.95 2.66 12.17
CA VAL A 14 -4.65 3.47 13.15
C VAL A 14 -3.88 4.78 13.29
N ILE A 15 -4.56 5.91 13.19
CA ILE A 15 -3.96 7.24 13.37
C ILE A 15 -4.43 7.75 14.73
N ASP A 16 -3.55 7.73 15.73
CA ASP A 16 -3.88 8.07 17.12
C ASP A 16 -4.56 9.44 17.25
N ALA A 17 -4.15 10.42 16.45
CA ALA A 17 -4.76 11.75 16.44
C ALA A 17 -6.25 11.77 16.02
N ASN A 18 -6.73 10.72 15.36
CA ASN A 18 -8.09 10.60 14.83
C ASN A 18 -8.96 9.61 15.62
N VAL A 19 -8.44 9.02 16.71
CA VAL A 19 -9.14 7.99 17.48
C VAL A 19 -9.21 8.40 18.93
N THR A 20 -10.41 8.42 19.51
CA THR A 20 -10.56 8.69 20.94
C THR A 20 -10.10 7.49 21.78
N PRO A 21 -9.75 7.69 23.07
CA PRO A 21 -9.40 6.58 23.95
C PRO A 21 -10.48 5.49 24.04
N SER A 22 -11.76 5.87 23.93
CA SER A 22 -12.88 4.94 23.93
C SER A 22 -13.01 4.13 22.63
N GLU A 23 -12.50 4.63 21.50
CA GLU A 23 -12.58 3.98 20.20
C GLU A 23 -11.35 3.11 19.90
N THR A 24 -10.25 3.31 20.63
CA THR A 24 -8.95 2.66 20.37
C THR A 24 -9.08 1.15 20.26
N ALA A 25 -9.74 0.51 21.25
CA ALA A 25 -9.93 -0.94 21.23
C ALA A 25 -10.71 -1.43 20.00
N ALA A 26 -11.76 -0.71 19.60
CA ALA A 26 -12.56 -1.05 18.44
C ALA A 26 -11.79 -0.84 17.12
N ALA A 27 -10.99 0.22 17.02
CA ALA A 27 -10.15 0.48 15.86
C ALA A 27 -9.08 -0.60 15.68
N GLU A 28 -8.42 -1.02 16.76
CA GLU A 28 -7.47 -2.12 16.74
C GLU A 28 -8.14 -3.45 16.38
N ASP A 29 -9.31 -3.75 16.95
CA ASP A 29 -10.08 -4.96 16.61
C ASP A 29 -10.48 -4.99 15.15
N PHE A 30 -10.81 -3.84 14.57
CA PHE A 30 -11.09 -3.73 13.15
C PHE A 30 -9.86 -4.04 12.29
N VAL A 31 -8.69 -3.49 12.62
CA VAL A 31 -7.43 -3.84 11.93
C VAL A 31 -7.10 -5.32 12.07
N ARG A 32 -7.27 -5.89 13.27
CA ARG A 32 -7.12 -7.34 13.51
C ARG A 32 -8.08 -8.17 12.64
N TYR A 33 -9.33 -7.73 12.50
CA TYR A 33 -10.31 -8.40 11.64
C TYR A 33 -9.94 -8.34 10.16
N LEU A 34 -9.45 -7.21 9.66
CA LEU A 34 -8.97 -7.09 8.27
C LEU A 34 -7.84 -8.09 7.97
N LEU A 35 -6.97 -8.36 8.94
CA LEU A 35 -5.87 -9.32 8.83
C LEU A 35 -6.30 -10.78 9.04
N SER A 36 -7.51 -11.02 9.56
CA SER A 36 -8.03 -12.38 9.78
C SER A 36 -8.29 -13.11 8.46
N LYS A 37 -8.42 -14.44 8.51
CA LYS A 37 -8.76 -15.27 7.34
C LYS A 37 -10.06 -14.82 6.66
N ASP A 38 -11.07 -14.45 7.44
CA ASP A 38 -12.35 -14.00 6.90
C ASP A 38 -12.24 -12.61 6.27
N GLY A 39 -11.50 -11.69 6.91
CA GLY A 39 -11.18 -10.39 6.34
C GLY A 39 -10.45 -10.52 4.99
N GLN A 40 -9.38 -11.30 4.95
CA GLN A 40 -8.61 -11.55 3.72
C GLN A 40 -9.42 -12.26 2.63
N LYS A 41 -10.34 -13.16 3.00
CA LYS A 41 -11.28 -13.79 2.06
C LYS A 41 -12.22 -12.75 1.42
N ILE A 42 -12.78 -11.84 2.22
CA ILE A 42 -13.64 -10.75 1.71
C ILE A 42 -12.81 -9.84 0.78
N LEU A 43 -11.62 -9.40 1.20
CA LEU A 43 -10.74 -8.56 0.38
C LEU A 43 -10.39 -9.25 -0.96
N GLY A 44 -10.15 -10.56 -0.93
CA GLY A 44 -9.93 -11.37 -2.14
C GLY A 44 -11.11 -11.39 -3.10
N GLN A 45 -12.36 -11.37 -2.60
CA GLN A 45 -13.57 -11.25 -3.45
C GLN A 45 -13.64 -9.92 -4.21
N TYR A 46 -12.99 -8.87 -3.67
CA TYR A 46 -12.85 -7.56 -4.29
C TYR A 46 -11.50 -7.38 -5.00
N HIS A 47 -10.85 -8.48 -5.39
CA HIS A 47 -9.59 -8.50 -6.15
C HIS A 47 -8.38 -7.84 -5.45
N MET A 48 -8.45 -7.58 -4.14
CA MET A 48 -7.27 -7.23 -3.36
C MET A 48 -6.48 -8.50 -3.09
N ARG A 49 -5.22 -8.55 -3.54
CA ARG A 49 -4.37 -9.73 -3.37
C ARG A 49 -3.97 -9.87 -1.90
N PRO A 50 -4.40 -10.91 -1.19
CA PRO A 50 -4.00 -11.15 0.20
C PRO A 50 -2.55 -11.66 0.26
N PRO A 51 -1.83 -11.44 1.37
CA PRO A 51 -0.43 -11.84 1.51
C PRO A 51 -0.25 -13.36 1.60
N GLU A 52 -1.23 -14.09 2.15
CA GLU A 52 -1.09 -15.52 2.48
C GLU A 52 -2.06 -16.45 1.71
N ILE A 53 -2.87 -15.94 0.78
CA ILE A 53 -3.81 -16.82 0.05
C ILE A 53 -3.26 -17.12 -1.34
N ASP A 54 -2.62 -18.29 -1.45
CA ASP A 54 -2.36 -18.99 -2.70
C ASP A 54 -3.69 -19.58 -3.23
N SER A 55 -4.66 -18.71 -3.55
CA SER A 55 -6.04 -19.14 -3.86
C SER A 55 -6.20 -19.70 -5.27
N GLY A 56 -5.15 -19.74 -6.09
CA GLY A 56 -5.29 -19.98 -7.54
C GLY A 56 -6.13 -18.94 -8.29
N ALA A 57 -6.80 -18.02 -7.57
CA ALA A 57 -7.66 -16.97 -8.11
C ALA A 57 -6.86 -15.81 -8.71
N PHE A 58 -5.57 -15.73 -8.39
CA PHE A 58 -4.66 -14.71 -8.91
C PHE A 58 -3.57 -15.35 -9.77
N THR A 59 -3.28 -14.73 -10.92
CA THR A 59 -2.16 -15.15 -11.77
C THR A 59 -0.85 -15.06 -11.00
N SER A 60 0.01 -16.06 -11.17
CA SER A 60 1.38 -16.04 -10.62
C SER A 60 2.19 -14.87 -11.20
N ILE A 61 2.97 -14.23 -10.35
CA ILE A 61 3.84 -13.12 -10.73
C ILE A 61 5.26 -13.68 -10.87
N PHE A 62 5.90 -13.50 -12.03
CA PHE A 62 7.18 -14.12 -12.33
C PHE A 62 8.36 -13.48 -11.58
N GLN A 63 8.53 -12.16 -11.69
CA GLN A 63 9.51 -11.39 -10.91
C GLN A 63 8.77 -10.27 -10.17
N PRO A 64 8.12 -10.60 -9.04
CA PRO A 64 7.52 -9.57 -8.20
C PRO A 64 8.63 -8.69 -7.62
N PHE A 65 8.36 -7.39 -7.50
CA PHE A 65 9.17 -6.46 -6.72
C PHE A 65 8.26 -5.58 -5.87
N THR A 66 8.79 -5.02 -4.80
CA THR A 66 8.08 -4.13 -3.87
C THR A 66 8.67 -2.73 -3.88
N VAL A 67 8.14 -1.83 -3.07
CA VAL A 67 8.68 -0.47 -2.94
C VAL A 67 10.06 -0.48 -2.27
N GLU A 68 10.37 -1.49 -1.46
CA GLU A 68 11.68 -1.68 -0.84
C GLU A 68 12.76 -1.90 -1.90
N ASP A 69 12.47 -2.62 -2.99
CA ASP A 69 13.38 -2.78 -4.13
C ASP A 69 13.65 -1.45 -4.87
N LEU A 70 12.81 -0.43 -4.63
CA LEU A 70 12.95 0.93 -5.15
C LEU A 70 13.60 1.89 -4.13
N GLY A 71 14.10 1.38 -3.00
CA GLY A 71 14.69 2.20 -1.94
C GLY A 71 13.68 2.76 -0.93
N GLY A 72 12.46 2.22 -0.89
CA GLY A 72 11.38 2.66 0.00
C GLY A 72 10.57 3.84 -0.54
N TRP A 73 9.45 4.15 0.12
CA TRP A 73 8.47 5.13 -0.37
C TRP A 73 9.05 6.52 -0.62
N SER A 74 9.91 7.02 0.26
CA SER A 74 10.53 8.35 0.10
C SER A 74 11.38 8.44 -1.18
N GLN A 75 12.24 7.44 -1.41
CA GLN A 75 13.09 7.39 -2.61
C GLN A 75 12.25 7.16 -3.87
N ALA A 76 11.33 6.18 -3.83
CA ALA A 76 10.46 5.87 -4.95
C ALA A 76 9.60 7.06 -5.39
N TYR A 77 9.05 7.83 -4.44
CA TYR A 77 8.28 9.02 -4.77
C TYR A 77 9.16 10.12 -5.38
N HIS A 78 10.32 10.41 -4.78
CA HIS A 78 11.25 11.40 -5.32
C HIS A 78 11.65 11.05 -6.76
N ASP A 79 12.06 9.81 -7.02
CA ASP A 79 12.59 9.43 -8.33
C ASP A 79 11.48 9.27 -9.38
N LEU A 80 10.38 8.61 -9.04
CA LEU A 80 9.32 8.29 -10.00
C LEU A 80 8.31 9.42 -10.14
N ILE A 81 7.82 9.98 -9.04
CA ILE A 81 6.76 11.01 -9.10
C ILE A 81 7.36 12.37 -9.41
N GLU A 82 8.31 12.84 -8.59
CA GLU A 82 8.93 14.15 -8.81
C GLU A 82 9.93 14.12 -9.96
N GLY A 83 10.71 13.05 -10.02
CA GLY A 83 11.85 12.96 -10.92
C GLY A 83 11.47 12.67 -12.37
N LEU A 84 10.54 11.73 -12.57
CA LEU A 84 10.12 11.26 -13.89
C LEU A 84 8.73 11.84 -14.27
N TRP A 85 7.72 11.65 -13.43
CA TRP A 85 6.34 11.98 -13.80
C TRP A 85 6.12 13.48 -13.95
N LYS A 86 6.43 14.27 -12.92
CA LYS A 86 6.30 15.73 -12.92
C LYS A 86 7.22 16.42 -13.92
N ARG A 87 8.37 15.84 -14.27
CA ARG A 87 9.34 16.52 -15.14
C ARG A 87 9.23 16.12 -16.60
N GLN A 88 8.85 14.88 -16.89
CA GLN A 88 8.98 14.32 -18.23
C GLN A 88 7.66 13.83 -18.82
N ILE A 89 6.75 13.30 -18.00
CA ILE A 89 5.55 12.61 -18.50
C ILE A 89 4.30 13.50 -18.45
N ALA A 90 4.07 14.19 -17.34
CA ALA A 90 2.91 15.06 -17.16
C ALA A 90 3.27 16.35 -16.38
N PRO A 91 4.14 17.22 -16.93
CA PRO A 91 4.60 18.42 -16.23
C PRO A 91 3.51 19.45 -15.91
N GLN A 92 2.37 19.39 -16.61
CA GLN A 92 1.20 20.20 -16.36
C GLN A 92 0.33 19.71 -15.20
N LEU A 93 0.57 18.51 -14.66
CA LEU A 93 -0.25 17.95 -13.61
C LEU A 93 0.13 18.56 -12.26
N ALA A 94 -0.85 19.18 -11.58
CA ALA A 94 -0.69 19.58 -10.19
C ALA A 94 -0.80 18.34 -9.29
N ILE A 95 0.33 17.71 -8.97
CA ILE A 95 0.37 16.56 -8.06
C ILE A 95 0.53 17.07 -6.62
N GLU A 96 -0.31 16.57 -5.72
CA GLU A 96 -0.22 16.81 -4.28
C GLU A 96 1.16 16.38 -3.73
N PRO A 97 1.79 17.16 -2.83
CA PRO A 97 3.06 16.78 -2.21
C PRO A 97 2.94 15.49 -1.40
N LEU A 98 4.07 14.82 -1.18
CA LEU A 98 4.17 13.62 -0.33
C LEU A 98 3.38 13.81 0.99
N PRO A 99 2.42 12.91 1.29
CA PRO A 99 1.79 12.90 2.60
C PRO A 99 2.87 12.74 3.68
N ARG A 100 2.79 13.56 4.73
CA ARG A 100 3.75 13.53 5.85
C ARG A 100 3.86 12.14 6.50
N LEU A 101 2.82 11.32 6.38
CA LEU A 101 2.71 9.96 6.90
C LEU A 101 3.71 8.95 6.28
N LEU A 102 4.32 9.27 5.13
CA LEU A 102 5.31 8.39 4.49
C LEU A 102 6.75 8.66 4.94
N ASN A 103 6.98 9.74 5.70
CA ASN A 103 8.24 10.02 6.35
C ASN A 103 8.22 9.36 7.74
N GLY A 104 8.48 8.05 7.80
CA GLY A 104 8.68 7.35 9.06
C GLY A 104 9.85 7.95 9.85
N LYS A 105 9.54 8.91 10.71
CA LYS A 105 10.35 9.38 11.84
C LYS A 105 9.39 9.77 12.95
N ASP A 106 8.97 8.77 13.70
CA ASP A 106 8.83 8.90 15.15
C ASP A 106 10.11 8.34 15.79
#